data_AF-A0A1V4R1W3-F1
#
_entry.id   AF-A0A1V4R1W3-F1
#
_cell.length_a   1.000
_cell.length_b   1.000
_cell.length_c   1.000
_cell.angle_alpha   90.00
_cell.angle_beta   90.00
_cell.angle_gamma   90.00
#
_symmetry.space_group_name_H-M   'P 1'
#
loop_
_entity.id
_entity.type
_entity.pdbx_description
1 polymer ?
#
loop_
_entity_poly.entity_id
_entity_poly.type
_entity_poly.pdbx_seq_one_letter_code
_entity_poly.pdbx_strand_id
1 'polypeptide(L)' 'MPNKASNKGHIPVRTCVICKEKGSKYSMHRFVIQKGTILFDEKNVLDGRGYYYCDKEKCKASLDLWLKKAKKK' A
#
# COMPACT_ATOMS: atom_id res chain seq x y z
N MET A 1 -12.44 9.94 32.66
CA MET A 1 -11.29 9.25 32.04
C MET A 1 -11.29 9.60 30.56
N PRO A 2 -10.25 10.25 30.01
CA PRO A 2 -10.22 10.52 28.58
C PRO A 2 -10.19 9.19 27.81
N ASN A 3 -11.02 9.08 26.78
CA ASN A 3 -11.17 7.87 25.98
C ASN A 3 -9.82 7.48 25.36
N LYS A 4 -9.22 6.38 25.85
CA LYS A 4 -7.92 5.85 25.40
C LYS A 4 -7.90 5.49 23.91
N ALA A 5 -9.07 5.45 23.26
CA ALA A 5 -9.26 5.18 21.84
C ALA A 5 -9.22 6.43 20.93
N SER A 6 -8.99 7.63 21.48
CA SER A 6 -8.86 8.84 20.67
C SER A 6 -7.54 8.82 19.88
N ASN A 7 -7.57 8.29 18.66
CA ASN A 7 -6.48 8.28 17.69
C ASN A 7 -6.20 9.69 17.11
N LYS A 8 -6.34 10.75 17.92
CA LYS A 8 -6.13 12.13 17.48
C LYS A 8 -4.63 12.29 17.17
N GLY A 9 -4.28 12.17 15.90
CA GLY A 9 -2.89 12.25 15.40
C GLY A 9 -2.19 10.91 15.13
N HIS A 10 -2.84 9.76 15.31
CA HIS A 10 -2.22 8.48 14.94
C HIS A 10 -2.13 8.34 13.41
N ILE A 11 -0.91 8.27 12.88
CA ILE A 11 -0.66 8.04 11.47
C ILE A 11 -0.60 6.54 11.23
N PRO A 12 -1.49 5.95 10.42
CA PRO A 12 -1.45 4.53 10.13
C PRO A 12 -0.12 4.12 9.51
N VAL A 13 0.45 3.03 10.00
CA VAL A 13 1.64 2.40 9.42
C VAL A 13 1.19 1.39 8.36
N ARG A 14 1.87 1.40 7.21
CA ARG A 14 1.65 0.52 6.07
C ARG A 14 2.91 -0.30 5.81
N THR A 15 2.74 -1.43 5.11
CA THR A 15 3.83 -2.35 4.82
C THR A 15 3.96 -2.50 3.32
N CYS A 16 5.18 -2.30 2.80
CA CYS A 16 5.48 -2.51 1.39
C CYS A 16 5.27 -3.98 1.04
N VAL A 17 4.46 -4.26 0.01
CA VAL A 17 4.18 -5.64 -0.38
C VAL A 17 5.39 -6.39 -0.93
N ILE A 18 6.40 -5.64 -1.39
CA ILE A 18 7.61 -6.12 -2.05
C ILE A 18 8.72 -6.38 -1.04
N CYS A 19 9.26 -5.33 -0.39
CA CYS A 19 10.39 -5.44 0.54
C CYS A 19 9.98 -5.67 2.01
N LYS A 20 8.68 -5.62 2.32
CA LYS A 20 8.14 -5.76 3.69
C LYS A 20 8.54 -4.67 4.68
N GLU A 21 9.20 -3.61 4.24
CA GLU A 21 9.46 -2.45 5.08
C GLU A 21 8.16 -1.78 5.50
N LYS A 22 8.15 -1.22 6.71
CA LYS A 22 7.03 -0.47 7.27
C LYS A 22 7.28 1.02 7.08
N GLY A 23 6.24 1.76 6.72
CA GLY A 23 6.29 3.21 6.52
C GLY A 23 4.98 3.87 6.93
N SER A 24 4.98 5.19 7.07
CA SER A 24 3.75 5.92 7.35
C SER A 24 2.83 5.90 6.13
N LYS A 25 1.52 6.09 6.32
CA LYS A 25 0.55 6.19 5.21
C LYS A 25 0.98 7.22 4.16
N TYR A 26 1.63 8.30 4.56
CA TYR A 26 2.03 9.40 3.69
C TYR A 26 3.33 9.14 2.93
N SER A 27 4.18 8.23 3.40
CA SER A 27 5.45 7.87 2.74
C SER A 27 5.34 6.63 1.84
N MET A 28 4.11 6.14 1.61
CA MET A 28 3.87 4.93 0.83
C MET A 28 2.83 5.19 -0.25
N HIS A 29 3.08 4.61 -1.42
CA HIS A 29 2.23 4.72 -2.57
C HIS A 29 1.18 3.60 -2.56
N ARG A 30 -0.11 3.97 -2.54
CA ARG A 30 -1.22 3.00 -2.62
C ARG A 30 -1.49 2.65 -4.08
N PHE A 31 -1.82 1.39 -4.32
CA PHE A 31 -2.38 0.93 -5.58
C PHE A 31 -3.43 -0.17 -5.33
N VAL A 32 -4.33 -0.37 -6.28
CA VAL A 32 -5.29 -1.47 -6.31
C VAL A 32 -5.03 -2.37 -7.49
N ILE A 33 -5.54 -3.60 -7.41
CA ILE A 33 -5.57 -4.51 -8.55
C ILE A 33 -7.02 -4.55 -9.04
N GLN A 34 -7.25 -4.07 -10.26
CA GLN A 34 -8.54 -4.22 -10.94
C GLN A 34 -8.31 -4.92 -12.27
N LYS A 35 -9.16 -5.91 -12.59
CA LYS A 35 -9.07 -6.70 -13.84
C LYS A 35 -7.65 -7.24 -14.12
N GLY A 36 -6.87 -7.50 -13.07
CA GLY A 36 -5.50 -8.01 -13.18
C GLY A 36 -4.44 -6.98 -13.57
N THR A 37 -4.74 -5.68 -13.51
CA THR A 37 -3.78 -4.59 -13.73
C THR A 37 -3.62 -3.75 -12.47
N ILE A 38 -2.45 -3.15 -12.30
CA ILE A 38 -2.17 -2.20 -11.21
C ILE A 38 -2.76 -0.85 -11.58
N LEU A 39 -3.55 -0.28 -10.68
CA LEU A 39 -4.01 1.11 -10.74
C LEU A 39 -3.49 1.85 -9.51
N PHE A 40 -2.68 2.88 -9.73
CA PHE A 40 -2.20 3.73 -8.64
C PHE A 40 -3.35 4.57 -8.08
N ASP A 41 -3.42 4.65 -6.75
CA ASP A 41 -4.50 5.35 -6.04
C ASP A 41 -3.93 6.26 -4.95
N GLU A 42 -3.26 7.32 -5.38
CA GLU A 42 -2.68 8.33 -4.51
C GLU A 42 -3.74 8.99 -3.61
N LYS A 43 -4.97 9.15 -4.13
CA LYS A 43 -6.09 9.78 -3.42
C LYS A 43 -6.82 8.83 -2.47
N ASN A 44 -6.50 7.55 -2.47
CA ASN A 44 -7.18 6.51 -1.67
C ASN A 44 -8.69 6.43 -1.94
N VAL A 45 -9.13 6.65 -3.17
CA VAL A 45 -10.55 6.67 -3.59
C VAL A 45 -10.98 5.42 -4.34
N LEU A 46 -10.03 4.61 -4.82
CA LEU A 46 -10.36 3.42 -5.61
C LEU A 46 -10.81 2.27 -4.72
N ASP A 47 -11.98 1.74 -5.07
CA ASP A 47 -12.58 0.56 -4.46
C ASP A 47 -11.74 -0.71 -4.64
N GLY A 48 -11.81 -1.57 -3.63
CA GLY A 48 -11.13 -2.85 -3.58
C GLY A 48 -9.92 -2.90 -2.65
N ARG A 49 -9.17 -4.00 -2.73
CA ARG A 49 -8.02 -4.26 -1.86
C ARG A 49 -6.85 -3.35 -2.22
N GLY A 50 -6.59 -2.36 -1.37
CA GLY A 50 -5.43 -1.50 -1.45
C GLY A 50 -4.15 -2.18 -0.99
N TYR A 51 -3.11 -2.10 -1.81
CA TYR A 51 -1.74 -2.51 -1.53
C TYR A 51 -0.84 -1.28 -1.50
N TYR A 52 0.31 -1.39 -0.83
CA TYR A 52 1.24 -0.29 -0.65
C TYR A 52 2.64 -0.72 -1.07
N TYR A 53 3.40 0.19 -1.68
CA TYR A 53 4.85 0.05 -1.88
C TYR A 53 5.58 1.30 -1.39
N CYS A 54 6.84 1.12 -0.98
CA CYS A 54 7.69 2.24 -0.57
C CYS A 54 8.29 2.96 -1.78
N ASP A 55 8.75 4.19 -1.59
CA ASP A 55 9.31 5.06 -2.63
C ASP A 55 10.66 4.60 -3.22
N LYS A 56 11.10 3.37 -2.93
CA LYS A 56 12.32 2.82 -3.49
C LYS A 56 12.07 2.40 -4.94
N GLU A 57 12.88 2.95 -5.86
CA GLU A 57 12.83 2.61 -7.29
C GLU A 57 12.86 1.11 -7.57
N LYS A 58 13.65 0.34 -6.79
CA LYS A 58 13.70 -1.14 -6.88
C LYS A 58 12.33 -1.79 -6.62
N CYS A 59 11.56 -1.26 -5.67
CA CYS A 59 10.21 -1.75 -5.38
C CYS A 59 9.25 -1.37 -6.51
N LYS A 60 9.29 -0.12 -6.98
CA LYS A 60 8.48 0.33 -8.12
C LYS A 60 8.70 -0.55 -9.35
N ALA A 61 9.96 -0.83 -9.71
CA ALA A 61 10.32 -1.71 -10.83
C ALA A 61 9.87 -3.17 -10.65
N SER A 62 9.77 -3.65 -9.41
CA SER A 62 9.37 -5.02 -9.09
C SER A 62 7.85 -5.25 -8.99
N LEU A 63 7.04 -4.21 -9.19
CA LEU A 63 5.58 -4.29 -9.06
C LEU A 63 4.95 -5.29 -10.04
N ASP A 64 5.40 -5.31 -11.30
CA ASP A 64 4.87 -6.25 -12.31
C ASP A 64 5.19 -7.71 -11.97
N LEU A 65 6.43 -7.98 -11.52
CA LEU A 65 6.85 -9.30 -11.06
C LEU A 65 6.03 -9.75 -9.84
N TRP A 66 5.78 -8.82 -8.90
CA TRP A 66 4.94 -9.09 -7.75
C TRP A 66 3.49 -9.40 -8.15
N LEU A 67 2.92 -8.65 -9.10
CA LEU A 67 1.56 -8.88 -9.62
C LEU A 67 1.42 -10.26 -10.25
N LYS A 68 2.40 -10.68 -11.07
CA LYS A 68 2.43 -12.01 -11.68
C LYS A 68 2.46 -13.13 -10.63
N LYS A 69 3.21 -12.94 -9.54
CA LYS A 69 3.23 -13.89 -8.41
C LYS A 69 1.90 -13.89 -7.64
N ALA A 70 1.30 -12.72 -7.42
CA ALA A 70 0.03 -12.58 -6.72
C ALA A 70 -1.14 -13.24 -7.47
N LYS A 71 -1.14 -13.24 -8.81
CA LYS A 71 -2.16 -13.91 -9.65
C LYS A 71 -2.07 -15.43 -9.66
N LYS A 72 -0.90 -16.01 -9.36
CA LYS A 72 -0.68 -17.46 -9.34
C LYS A 72 -1.18 -18.14 -8.06
N LYS A 73 -1.61 -17.34 -7.08
CA LYS A 73 -2.01 -17.77 -5.75
C LYS A 73 -3.51 -17.60 -5.60
#